data_AF-A0A8S3IQD1-F1
#
_entry.id   AF-A0A8S3IQD1-F1
#
_cell.length_a   1.000
_cell.length_b   1.000
_cell.length_c   1.000
_cell.angle_alpha   90.00
_cell.angle_beta   90.00
_cell.angle_gamma   90.00
#
_symmetry.space_group_name_H-M   'P 1'
#
loop_
_entity.id
_entity.type
_entity.pdbx_description
1 polymer ?
#
loop_
_entity_poly.entity_id
_entity_poly.type
_entity_poly.pdbx_seq_one_letter_code
_entity_poly.pdbx_strand_id
1 'polypeptide(L)'
;MLEDLFVEDGGGGEFSHQVTTVKSAEKPPAPRNETKLCGLQNQGATCYLNVLIQTLLYTPAFRGMYSMMKRAARQQKLNGFLIEMN
;
A
#
# COMPACT_ATOMS: atom_id res chain seq x y z
N MET A 1 18.25 -1.19 17.95
CA MET A 1 17.42 0.02 17.84
C MET A 1 16.14 -0.16 17.01
N LEU A 2 15.89 -1.33 16.39
CA LEU A 2 14.61 -1.66 15.75
C LEU A 2 13.95 -2.95 16.30
N GLU A 3 14.65 -3.73 17.12
CA GLU A 3 14.20 -5.05 17.60
C GLU A 3 13.19 -4.97 18.77
N ASP A 4 13.11 -3.84 19.47
CA ASP A 4 12.21 -3.66 20.63
C ASP A 4 10.85 -3.02 20.28
N LEU A 5 10.53 -2.81 18.99
CA LEU A 5 9.29 -2.10 18.61
C LEU A 5 8.04 -2.99 18.64
N PHE A 6 8.21 -4.32 18.64
CA PHE A 6 7.11 -5.30 18.58
C PHE A 6 7.10 -6.24 19.79
N VAL A 7 7.44 -5.74 20.99
CA VAL A 7 7.12 -6.46 22.21
C VAL A 7 5.61 -6.40 22.40
N GLU A 8 4.91 -7.51 22.09
CA GLU A 8 3.53 -7.70 22.51
C GLU A 8 3.52 -7.91 24.02
N ASP A 9 3.39 -6.82 24.78
CA ASP A 9 2.99 -6.92 26.18
C ASP A 9 1.54 -7.40 26.21
N GLY A 10 1.33 -8.60 26.76
CA GLY A 10 0.08 -9.34 26.79
C GLY A 10 -1.01 -8.71 27.67
N GLY A 11 -1.25 -7.41 27.53
CA GLY A 11 -2.36 -6.68 28.13
C GLY A 11 -3.49 -6.54 27.12
N GLY A 12 -4.53 -7.37 27.27
CA GLY A 12 -5.78 -7.26 26.51
C GLY A 12 -6.46 -5.93 26.77
N GLY A 13 -6.11 -4.90 26.00
CA GLY A 13 -6.85 -3.66 25.90
C GLY A 13 -8.05 -3.89 24.97
N GLU A 14 -9.25 -3.81 25.51
CA GLU A 14 -10.50 -3.82 24.74
C GLU A 14 -10.51 -2.64 23.76
N PHE A 15 -10.02 -2.86 22.55
CA PHE A 15 -10.26 -1.94 21.45
C PHE A 15 -11.73 -2.09 21.07
N SER A 16 -12.55 -1.13 21.52
CA SER A 16 -13.89 -0.91 20.98
C SER A 16 -13.78 -0.67 19.47
N HIS A 17 -13.84 -1.77 18.73
CA HIS A 17 -13.74 -1.84 17.29
C HIS A 17 -15.05 -1.31 16.71
N GLN A 18 -15.18 0.02 16.67
CA GLN A 18 -16.00 0.63 15.63
C GLN A 18 -15.25 0.45 14.32
N VAL A 19 -15.35 -0.76 13.76
CA VAL A 19 -14.99 -1.04 12.37
C VAL A 19 -15.95 -0.23 11.52
N THR A 20 -15.56 1.00 11.21
CA THR A 20 -16.10 1.68 10.03
C THR A 20 -15.57 0.91 8.82
N THR A 21 -16.28 -0.16 8.46
CA THR A 21 -16.13 -0.81 7.16
C THR A 21 -16.44 0.25 6.11
N VAL A 22 -15.41 0.95 5.63
CA VAL A 22 -15.54 1.83 4.48
C VAL A 22 -15.74 0.94 3.25
N LYS A 23 -16.99 0.58 3.00
CA LYS A 23 -17.46 0.18 1.66
C LYS A 23 -17.37 1.42 0.77
N SER A 24 -16.19 1.69 0.25
CA SER A 24 -15.97 2.81 -0.69
C SER A 24 -15.13 2.35 -1.88
N ALA A 25 -15.55 1.25 -2.51
CA ALA A 25 -14.95 0.75 -3.75
C ALA A 25 -15.76 1.13 -5.00
N GLU A 26 -16.74 2.04 -4.89
CA GLU A 26 -17.69 2.28 -5.98
C GLU A 26 -17.29 3.43 -6.91
N LYS A 27 -16.46 4.38 -6.44
CA LYS A 27 -15.98 5.51 -7.26
C LYS A 27 -14.47 5.67 -7.14
N PRO A 28 -13.74 5.92 -8.25
CA PRO A 28 -12.32 6.24 -8.18
C PRO A 28 -12.11 7.44 -7.25
N PRO A 29 -11.05 7.41 -6.41
CA PRO A 29 -10.73 8.53 -5.53
C PRO A 29 -10.55 9.80 -6.36
N ALA A 30 -10.91 10.95 -5.76
CA ALA A 30 -10.79 12.25 -6.39
C ALA A 30 -9.37 12.47 -6.96
N PRO A 31 -9.22 13.22 -8.07
CA PRO A 31 -7.91 13.51 -8.63
C PRO A 31 -6.98 14.09 -7.57
N ARG A 32 -5.75 13.55 -7.50
CA ARG A 32 -4.74 14.10 -6.59
C ARG A 32 -4.31 15.49 -7.04
N ASN A 33 -4.02 16.35 -6.07
CA ASN A 33 -3.44 17.70 -6.25
C ASN A 33 -2.16 17.69 -7.10
N GLU A 34 -1.65 18.87 -7.43
CA GLU A 34 -0.47 19.03 -8.30
C GLU A 34 0.76 18.27 -7.78
N THR A 35 0.94 18.24 -6.46
CA THR A 35 2.05 17.53 -5.81
C THR A 35 1.87 16.00 -5.81
N LYS A 36 0.68 15.49 -6.17
CA LYS A 36 0.30 14.07 -6.20
C LYS A 36 0.45 13.35 -4.86
N LEU A 37 0.57 14.09 -3.75
CA LEU A 37 0.67 13.55 -2.40
C LEU A 37 -0.74 13.29 -1.85
N CYS A 38 -0.93 12.15 -1.19
CA CYS A 38 -2.13 11.89 -0.40
C CYS A 38 -1.81 10.99 0.79
N GLY A 39 -2.57 11.11 1.87
CA GLY A 39 -2.50 10.20 3.00
C GLY A 39 -3.09 8.82 2.67
N LEU A 40 -2.79 7.84 3.52
CA LEU A 40 -3.43 6.53 3.53
C LEU A 40 -4.33 6.44 4.77
N GLN A 41 -5.58 6.03 4.56
CA GLN A 41 -6.51 5.81 5.66
C GLN A 41 -6.00 4.66 6.54
N ASN A 42 -6.01 4.86 7.86
CA ASN A 42 -5.72 3.79 8.81
C ASN A 42 -6.90 2.81 8.81
N GLN A 43 -6.62 1.53 8.58
CA GLN A 43 -7.65 0.47 8.55
C GLN A 43 -7.77 -0.26 9.90
N GLY A 44 -7.30 0.36 10.98
CA GLY A 44 -7.26 -0.20 12.33
C GLY A 44 -5.86 -0.75 12.62
N ALA A 45 -5.19 -0.21 13.65
CA ALA A 45 -3.83 -0.59 14.05
C ALA A 45 -2.79 -0.66 12.91
N THR A 46 -2.98 -0.01 11.75
CA THR A 46 -2.04 -0.05 10.61
C THR A 46 -1.34 1.28 10.33
N CYS A 47 -1.42 2.26 11.22
CA CYS A 47 -0.78 3.56 11.02
C CYS A 47 0.75 3.47 10.87
N TYR A 48 1.41 2.57 11.60
CA TYR A 48 2.86 2.33 11.45
C TYR A 48 3.20 1.85 10.03
N LEU A 49 2.36 0.98 9.47
CA LEU A 49 2.52 0.44 8.13
C LEU A 49 2.28 1.54 7.08
N ASN A 50 1.28 2.40 7.29
CA ASN A 50 1.00 3.52 6.40
C ASN A 50 2.22 4.46 6.29
N VAL A 51 2.85 4.81 7.41
CA VAL A 51 4.08 5.63 7.42
C VAL A 51 5.22 4.92 6.70
N LEU A 52 5.44 3.63 6.96
CA LEU A 52 6.47 2.84 6.28
C LEU A 52 6.27 2.83 4.75
N ILE A 53 5.05 2.59 4.27
CA ILE A 53 4.74 2.60 2.84
C ILE A 53 5.05 3.96 2.21
N GLN A 54 4.67 5.06 2.86
CA GLN A 54 4.99 6.39 2.37
C GLN A 54 6.51 6.62 2.31
N THR A 55 7.26 6.25 3.34
CA THR A 55 8.73 6.35 3.37
C THR A 55 9.39 5.59 2.21
N LEU A 56 8.95 4.35 1.94
CA LEU A 56 9.45 3.57 0.81
C LEU A 56 9.11 4.21 -0.53
N LEU A 57 7.89 4.72 -0.70
CA LEU A 57 7.45 5.38 -1.93
C LEU A 57 8.26 6.66 -2.22
N TYR A 58 8.63 7.42 -1.19
CA TYR A 58 9.46 8.62 -1.32
C TYR A 58 10.95 8.34 -1.47
N THR A 59 11.38 7.08 -1.38
CA THR A 59 12.75 6.67 -1.70
C THR A 59 12.90 6.50 -3.23
N PRO A 60 13.63 7.36 -3.95
CA PRO A 60 13.64 7.37 -5.42
C PRO A 60 14.12 6.06 -6.04
N ALA A 61 15.14 5.43 -5.45
CA ALA A 61 15.68 4.15 -5.90
C ALA A 61 14.61 3.04 -5.84
N PHE A 62 13.91 2.95 -4.70
CA PHE A 62 12.83 1.99 -4.50
C PHE A 62 11.69 2.21 -5.48
N ARG A 63 11.26 3.47 -5.65
CA ARG A 63 10.20 3.83 -6.62
C ARG A 63 10.58 3.50 -8.07
N GLY A 64 11.86 3.70 -8.43
CA GLY A 64 12.41 3.32 -9.72
C GLY A 64 12.33 1.81 -9.96
N MET A 65 12.83 1.02 -9.02
CA MET A 65 12.73 -0.45 -9.06
C MET A 65 11.29 -0.93 -9.18
N TYR A 66 10.38 -0.41 -8.35
CA TYR A 66 8.96 -0.77 -8.42
C TYR A 66 8.35 -0.49 -9.80
N SER A 67 8.70 0.65 -10.41
CA SER A 67 8.24 1.00 -11.76
C SER A 67 8.79 0.05 -12.83
N MET A 68 10.03 -0.40 -12.69
CA MET A 68 10.63 -1.40 -13.59
C MET A 68 9.95 -2.77 -13.44
N MET A 69 9.77 -3.24 -12.21
CA MET A 69 9.09 -4.52 -11.93
C MET A 69 7.66 -4.52 -12.46
N LYS A 70 6.91 -3.42 -12.26
CA LYS A 70 5.55 -3.28 -12.80
C LYS A 70 5.49 -3.40 -14.32
N ARG A 71 6.45 -2.79 -15.03
CA ARG A 71 6.53 -2.87 -16.50
C ARG A 71 6.86 -4.29 -16.94
N ALA A 72 7.83 -4.94 -16.30
CA ALA A 72 8.19 -6.32 -16.58
C ALA A 72 7.00 -7.28 -16.42
N ALA A 73 6.27 -7.19 -15.30
CA ALA A 73 5.07 -8.00 -15.07
C ALA A 73 3.95 -7.75 -16.09
N ARG A 74 3.78 -6.51 -16.55
CA ARG A 74 2.82 -6.18 -17.62
C ARG A 74 3.23 -6.82 -18.95
N GLN A 75 4.51 -6.76 -19.31
CA GLN A 75 4.97 -7.35 -20.57
C GLN A 75 4.86 -8.87 -20.56
N GLN A 76 5.11 -9.53 -19.42
CA GLN A 76 4.86 -10.97 -19.30
C GLN A 76 3.39 -11.32 -19.57
N LYS A 77 2.44 -10.52 -19.05
CA LYS A 77 1.01 -10.72 -19.34
C LYS A 77 0.66 -10.50 -20.81
N LEU A 78 1.20 -9.46 -21.44
CA LEU A 78 0.97 -9.20 -22.87
C LEU A 78 1.57 -10.31 -23.74
N ASN A 79 2.78 -10.77 -23.40
CA ASN A 79 3.44 -11.86 -24.11
C ASN A 79 2.69 -13.18 -23.96
N GLY A 80 2.16 -13.48 -22.77
CA GLY A 80 1.30 -14.65 -22.55
C GLY A 80 0.03 -14.59 -23.39
N PHE A 81 -0.66 -13.44 -23.41
CA PHE A 81 -1.86 -13.24 -24.23
C PHE A 81 -1.58 -13.40 -25.74
N LEU A 82 -0.45 -12.90 -26.23
CA LEU A 82 -0.06 -13.05 -27.63
C LEU A 82 0.24 -14.51 -28.02
N ILE A 83 0.80 -15.32 -27.11
CA ILE A 83 1.02 -16.75 -27.34
C ILE A 83 -0.30 -17.50 -27.44
N GLU A 84 -1.31 -17.13 -26.64
CA GLU A 84 -2.63 -17.78 -26.68
C GLU A 84 -3.44 -17.46 -27.95
N MET A 85 -3.05 -16.43 -28.72
CA MET A 85 -3.75 -16.02 -29.94
C MET A 85 -3.20 -16.64 -31.23
N ASN A 86 -2.16 -17.48 -31.16
CA ASN A 86 -1.48 -18.08 -32.30
C ASN A 86 -1.46 -19.61 -32.20
#